data_AF-J1HMN1-F1
#
_entry.id   AF-J1HMN1-F1
#
_cell.length_a   1.000
_cell.length_b   1.000
_cell.length_c   1.000
_cell.angle_alpha   90.00
_cell.angle_beta   90.00
_cell.angle_gamma   90.00
#
_symmetry.space_group_name_H-M   'P 1'
#
loop_
_entity.id
_entity.type
_entity.pdbx_description
1 polymer ?
#
loop_
_entity_poly.entity_id
_entity_poly.type
_entity_poly.pdbx_seq_one_letter_code
_entity_poly.pdbx_strand_id
1 'polypeptide(L)'
;MSPLSETSVVSTGFVIGFAAVTVLALAATVLLLCWLLSRQRSAHEAGDITGHAAKHAKSASAGSALLRHRLLLAALPAVLACQLLVTGLATARINTTLRFANTLGQVVELASGSGHASGPTELAPVAGPQPTGDADGADSTPTSAGSEMPPTPDPAYVASLEATSEGGNTFKTTFHGPASGITDEVWFWTPRGYSATDGKSYNVLTLLHGVPGTADGIVPGLDLGTQLQAAIDDGRLPPTIVAVPSLNADAAQRSSPDCADIIGRAKVGTWIQEDVPRMIRATFPGVRKERQAWALGGVSSGGYCAVWTAIVRSDVYAAAGSLSGYDVPAEGGLASPELRDANTLSTLVAGRQHPPISLWLLSAQDDPLAAGTVTDLPAAVTGEDAVEVVRPPEGGHSWALWKEQTSAFLTWWAQRPDVNPDGAVLPSPSPTPSPTPTLDAAVSDVSEEAPAAEAPPAPATQEGSLGLGDRLVRSFTQIRGTGVITMVFLLTLAATLACLVAPARAAARDEAGDGGDSENDTGAAEASTGPSAWVGAARGWGRIVVHVAGRTLLLISACALAAILVGLIGNRIGAFYPTWGLAWADIGPALW
;
A
#
# COMPACT_ATOMS: atom_id res chain seq x y z
N MET A 1 -17.35 0.34 -20.88
CA MET A 1 -16.37 0.97 -19.97
C MET A 1 -16.03 2.35 -20.53
N SER A 2 -15.99 3.38 -19.69
CA SER A 2 -15.65 4.73 -20.15
C SER A 2 -14.14 4.82 -20.39
N PRO A 3 -13.63 5.52 -21.41
CA PRO A 3 -12.18 5.65 -21.66
C PRO A 3 -11.38 6.22 -20.47
N LEU A 4 -12.07 6.88 -19.53
CA LEU A 4 -11.49 7.36 -18.28
C LEU A 4 -11.14 6.24 -17.28
N SER A 5 -11.85 5.10 -17.27
CA SER A 5 -11.59 4.03 -16.29
C SER A 5 -10.28 3.29 -16.57
N GLU A 6 -9.80 3.29 -17.80
CA GLU A 6 -8.54 2.65 -18.22
C GLU A 6 -7.32 3.58 -18.11
N THR A 7 -7.53 4.82 -17.68
CA THR A 7 -6.43 5.78 -17.53
C THR A 7 -5.44 5.28 -16.47
N SER A 8 -4.18 5.08 -16.86
CA SER A 8 -3.13 4.62 -15.96
C SER A 8 -2.78 5.70 -14.94
N VAL A 9 -3.02 5.40 -13.66
CA VAL A 9 -2.73 6.29 -12.52
C VAL A 9 -1.30 6.13 -11.99
N VAL A 10 -0.57 5.12 -12.47
CA VAL A 10 0.85 4.87 -12.16
C VAL A 10 1.80 5.48 -13.17
N SER A 11 1.27 6.05 -14.27
CA SER A 11 2.09 6.67 -15.31
C SER A 11 2.69 8.02 -14.88
N THR A 12 3.93 8.27 -15.27
CA THR A 12 4.60 9.57 -15.05
C THR A 12 3.79 10.73 -15.62
N GLY A 13 3.17 10.54 -16.78
CA GLY A 13 2.33 11.54 -17.43
C GLY A 13 1.10 11.93 -16.60
N PHE A 14 0.43 10.95 -15.99
CA PHE A 14 -0.72 11.20 -15.11
C PHE A 14 -0.31 12.02 -13.88
N VAL A 15 0.78 11.62 -13.21
CA VAL A 15 1.28 12.31 -12.01
C VAL A 15 1.67 13.76 -12.30
N ILE A 16 2.40 14.00 -13.41
CA ILE A 16 2.78 15.36 -13.83
C ILE A 16 1.54 16.20 -14.15
N GLY A 17 0.58 15.64 -14.90
CA GLY A 17 -0.67 16.32 -15.23
C GLY A 17 -1.46 16.68 -13.97
N PHE A 18 -1.55 15.77 -13.01
CA PHE A 18 -2.28 15.99 -11.77
C PHE A 18 -1.58 17.00 -10.85
N ALA A 19 -0.26 16.98 -10.81
CA ALA A 19 0.54 18.00 -10.11
C ALA A 19 0.30 19.39 -10.70
N ALA A 20 0.27 19.53 -12.04
CA ALA A 20 0.00 20.81 -12.70
C ALA A 20 -1.40 21.35 -12.34
N VAL A 21 -2.43 20.49 -12.37
CA VAL A 21 -3.79 20.86 -11.96
C VAL A 21 -3.82 21.31 -10.50
N THR A 22 -3.12 20.60 -9.61
CA THR A 22 -3.04 20.91 -8.19
C THR A 22 -2.39 22.28 -7.96
N VAL A 23 -1.26 22.56 -8.62
CA VAL A 23 -0.56 23.86 -8.52
C VAL A 23 -1.43 25.00 -9.03
N LEU A 24 -2.13 24.82 -10.16
CA LEU A 24 -3.04 25.83 -10.70
C LEU A 24 -4.21 26.11 -9.76
N ALA A 25 -4.79 25.07 -9.14
CA ALA A 25 -5.86 25.21 -8.17
C ALA A 25 -5.42 25.94 -6.90
N LEU A 26 -4.22 25.64 -6.39
CA LEU A 26 -3.62 26.35 -5.26
C LEU A 26 -3.42 27.83 -5.59
N ALA A 27 -2.83 28.15 -6.75
CA ALA A 27 -2.61 29.52 -7.18
C ALA A 27 -3.93 30.30 -7.35
N ALA A 28 -4.93 29.70 -8.01
CA ALA A 28 -6.26 30.30 -8.18
C ALA A 28 -6.95 30.55 -6.83
N THR A 29 -6.81 29.63 -5.88
CA THR A 29 -7.39 29.77 -4.54
C THR A 29 -6.69 30.86 -3.74
N VAL A 30 -5.36 30.98 -3.82
CA VAL A 30 -4.62 32.10 -3.19
C VAL A 30 -5.07 33.44 -3.76
N LEU A 31 -5.24 33.54 -5.09
CA LEU A 31 -5.74 34.76 -5.74
C LEU A 31 -7.16 35.10 -5.29
N LEU A 32 -8.05 34.11 -5.23
CA LEU A 32 -9.42 34.27 -4.74
C LEU A 32 -9.43 34.78 -3.29
N LEU A 33 -8.64 34.17 -2.42
CA LEU A 33 -8.51 34.56 -1.01
C LEU A 33 -7.99 36.01 -0.91
N CYS A 34 -6.95 36.38 -1.67
CA CYS A 34 -6.43 37.74 -1.73
C CYS A 34 -7.49 38.76 -2.17
N TRP A 35 -8.23 38.43 -3.23
CA TRP A 35 -9.29 39.27 -3.77
C TRP A 35 -10.49 39.46 -2.81
N LEU A 36 -10.89 38.40 -2.10
CA LEU A 36 -11.99 38.48 -1.14
C LEU A 36 -11.65 39.43 0.03
N LEU A 37 -10.40 39.45 0.50
CA LEU A 37 -9.97 40.35 1.58
C LEU A 37 -9.77 41.80 1.10
N SER A 38 -9.31 42.01 -0.14
CA SER A 38 -9.21 43.38 -0.67
C SER A 38 -10.61 44.02 -0.75
N ARG A 39 -11.62 43.26 -1.20
CA ARG A 39 -13.02 43.71 -1.17
C ARG A 39 -13.55 44.00 0.23
N GLN A 40 -13.17 43.21 1.23
CA GLN A 40 -13.55 43.49 2.62
C GLN A 40 -12.93 44.79 3.16
N ARG A 41 -11.67 45.09 2.80
CA ARG A 41 -11.01 46.35 3.18
C ARG A 41 -11.68 47.56 2.54
N SER A 42 -11.94 47.52 1.24
CA SER A 42 -12.59 48.63 0.53
C SER A 42 -14.00 48.93 1.05
N ALA A 43 -14.74 47.90 1.49
CA ALA A 43 -16.07 48.08 2.11
C ALA A 43 -15.98 48.71 3.51
N HIS A 44 -14.89 48.48 4.25
CA HIS A 44 -14.67 49.07 5.57
C HIS A 44 -14.22 50.54 5.47
N GLU A 45 -13.35 50.87 4.51
CA GLU A 45 -12.90 52.25 4.25
C GLU A 45 -14.04 53.15 3.72
N ALA A 46 -14.91 52.63 2.85
CA ALA A 46 -16.09 53.36 2.37
C ALA A 46 -17.11 53.66 3.50
N GLY A 47 -17.16 52.82 4.54
CA GLY A 47 -18.00 53.02 5.72
C GLY A 47 -17.46 54.07 6.70
N ASP A 48 -16.13 54.25 6.77
CA ASP A 48 -15.49 55.23 7.65
C ASP A 48 -15.56 56.66 7.09
N ILE A 49 -15.54 56.81 5.76
CA ILE A 49 -15.61 58.12 5.08
C ILE A 49 -17.02 58.74 5.19
N THR A 50 -18.06 57.94 5.45
CA THR A 50 -19.46 58.40 5.62
C THR A 50 -19.85 58.53 7.10
N GLY A 51 -18.93 59.01 7.93
CA GLY A 51 -19.19 59.22 9.35
C GLY A 51 -20.06 60.44 9.64
N HIS A 52 -21.39 60.33 9.55
CA HIS A 52 -22.37 61.16 10.28
C HIS A 52 -23.77 60.48 10.31
N ALA A 53 -23.97 59.47 11.17
CA ALA A 53 -25.30 59.13 11.74
C ALA A 53 -25.21 58.00 12.79
N ALA A 54 -25.07 58.38 14.07
CA ALA A 54 -25.07 57.46 15.21
C ALA A 54 -26.49 56.93 15.57
N LYS A 55 -27.17 56.26 14.63
CA LYS A 55 -28.37 55.43 14.90
C LYS A 55 -28.46 54.12 14.09
N HIS A 56 -27.58 53.89 13.10
CA HIS A 56 -27.57 52.66 12.28
C HIS A 56 -26.47 51.62 12.62
N ALA A 57 -25.71 51.82 13.70
CA ALA A 57 -24.55 50.97 14.04
C ALA A 57 -24.89 49.48 14.25
N LYS A 58 -26.07 49.14 14.80
CA LYS A 58 -26.50 47.74 14.95
C LYS A 58 -26.79 47.05 13.61
N SER A 59 -27.42 47.76 12.67
CA SER A 59 -27.74 47.24 11.33
C SER A 59 -26.51 47.11 10.43
N ALA A 60 -25.54 48.02 10.54
CA ALA A 60 -24.26 47.95 9.81
C ALA A 60 -23.37 46.79 10.32
N SER A 61 -23.38 46.52 11.64
CA SER A 61 -22.68 45.37 12.22
C SER A 61 -23.25 44.02 11.76
N ALA A 62 -24.59 43.91 11.66
CA ALA A 62 -25.25 42.71 11.15
C ALA A 62 -24.99 42.51 9.65
N GLY A 63 -25.02 43.59 8.84
CA GLY A 63 -24.71 43.55 7.40
C GLY A 63 -23.26 43.16 7.11
N SER A 64 -22.29 43.65 7.89
CA SER A 64 -20.88 43.27 7.76
C SER A 64 -20.61 41.82 8.21
N ALA A 65 -21.29 41.32 9.25
CA ALA A 65 -21.24 39.92 9.67
C ALA A 65 -21.84 38.97 8.61
N LEU A 66 -22.97 39.33 8.02
CA LEU A 66 -23.61 38.59 6.92
C LEU A 66 -22.72 38.56 5.65
N LEU A 67 -22.07 39.68 5.31
CA LEU A 67 -21.15 39.75 4.18
C LEU A 67 -19.91 38.88 4.42
N ARG A 68 -19.33 38.93 5.62
CA ARG A 68 -18.22 38.03 6.04
C ARG A 68 -18.63 36.57 5.96
N HIS A 69 -19.81 36.21 6.44
CA HIS A 69 -20.32 34.85 6.38
C HIS A 69 -20.53 34.35 4.93
N ARG A 70 -21.05 35.19 4.03
CA ARG A 70 -21.20 34.87 2.60
C ARG A 70 -19.86 34.68 1.89
N LEU A 71 -18.85 35.47 2.24
CA LEU A 71 -17.50 35.36 1.68
C LEU A 71 -16.75 34.11 2.21
N LEU A 72 -16.95 33.78 3.49
CA LEU A 72 -16.47 32.53 4.11
C LEU A 72 -17.05 31.29 3.42
N LEU A 73 -18.37 31.29 3.15
CA LEU A 73 -19.06 30.21 2.43
C LEU A 73 -18.58 30.08 0.97
N ALA A 74 -18.17 31.17 0.33
CA ALA A 74 -17.70 31.14 -1.06
C ALA A 74 -16.24 30.63 -1.21
N ALA A 75 -15.38 30.84 -0.21
CA ALA A 75 -13.98 30.41 -0.25
C ALA A 75 -13.75 28.99 0.29
N LEU A 76 -14.61 28.50 1.18
CA LEU A 76 -14.48 27.17 1.79
C LEU A 76 -14.42 26.04 0.73
N PRO A 77 -15.31 25.98 -0.29
CA PRO A 77 -15.23 24.93 -1.31
C PRO A 77 -13.89 24.91 -2.06
N ALA A 78 -13.28 26.08 -2.31
CA ALA A 78 -12.00 26.17 -3.00
C ALA A 78 -10.84 25.63 -2.14
N VAL A 79 -10.86 25.92 -0.84
CA VAL A 79 -9.87 25.38 0.13
C VAL A 79 -10.02 23.86 0.25
N LEU A 80 -11.25 23.36 0.40
CA LEU A 80 -11.53 21.92 0.45
C LEU A 80 -11.13 21.22 -0.85
N ALA A 81 -11.36 21.84 -2.02
CA ALA A 81 -10.91 21.31 -3.30
C ALA A 81 -9.38 21.21 -3.36
N CYS A 82 -8.64 22.22 -2.87
CA CYS A 82 -7.19 22.15 -2.78
C CYS A 82 -6.72 21.02 -1.84
N GLN A 83 -7.38 20.83 -0.69
CA GLN A 83 -7.08 19.72 0.23
C GLN A 83 -7.29 18.37 -0.44
N LEU A 84 -8.39 18.19 -1.18
CA LEU A 84 -8.65 16.97 -1.93
C LEU A 84 -7.62 16.74 -3.04
N LEU A 85 -7.24 17.78 -3.78
CA LEU A 85 -6.23 17.67 -4.85
C LEU A 85 -4.84 17.32 -4.31
N VAL A 86 -4.39 17.98 -3.23
CA VAL A 86 -3.09 17.69 -2.60
C VAL A 86 -3.09 16.29 -1.97
N THR A 87 -4.17 15.91 -1.30
CA THR A 87 -4.31 14.55 -0.76
C THR A 87 -4.30 13.52 -1.88
N GLY A 88 -5.07 13.75 -2.95
CA GLY A 88 -5.08 12.90 -4.12
C GLY A 88 -3.71 12.79 -4.78
N LEU A 89 -2.96 13.89 -4.90
CA LEU A 89 -1.62 13.89 -5.48
C LEU A 89 -0.64 13.08 -4.61
N ALA A 90 -0.69 13.25 -3.29
CA ALA A 90 0.10 12.45 -2.36
C ALA A 90 -0.24 10.95 -2.50
N THR A 91 -1.53 10.60 -2.52
CA THR A 91 -1.99 9.21 -2.74
C THR A 91 -1.55 8.67 -4.10
N ALA A 92 -1.62 9.47 -5.17
CA ALA A 92 -1.18 9.06 -6.50
C ALA A 92 0.33 8.78 -6.53
N ARG A 93 1.14 9.62 -5.87
CA ARG A 93 2.58 9.40 -5.71
C ARG A 93 2.88 8.11 -4.95
N ILE A 94 2.24 7.91 -3.80
CA ILE A 94 2.38 6.66 -3.01
C ILE A 94 1.99 5.44 -3.84
N ASN A 95 0.88 5.53 -4.59
CA ASN A 95 0.40 4.44 -5.43
C ASN A 95 1.36 4.11 -6.59
N THR A 96 2.12 5.08 -7.12
CA THR A 96 3.13 4.79 -8.16
C THR A 96 4.28 3.91 -7.64
N THR A 97 4.54 3.97 -6.34
CA THR A 97 5.58 3.18 -5.67
C THR A 97 5.03 1.85 -5.13
N LEU A 98 3.88 1.88 -4.45
CA LEU A 98 3.32 0.71 -3.77
C LEU A 98 2.37 -0.13 -4.63
N ARG A 99 1.96 0.37 -5.81
CA ARG A 99 1.12 -0.33 -6.80
C ARG A 99 -0.15 -0.94 -6.20
N PHE A 100 -0.96 -0.09 -5.56
CA PHE A 100 -2.27 -0.50 -5.03
C PHE A 100 -3.34 -0.60 -6.13
N ALA A 101 -3.27 0.28 -7.14
CA ALA A 101 -4.16 0.31 -8.28
C ALA A 101 -3.42 0.85 -9.52
N ASN A 102 -3.62 0.23 -10.68
CA ASN A 102 -3.00 0.64 -11.94
C ASN A 102 -3.85 1.62 -12.73
N THR A 103 -5.18 1.58 -12.57
CA THR A 103 -6.11 2.42 -13.35
C THR A 103 -7.05 3.24 -12.48
N LEU A 104 -7.59 4.33 -13.04
CA LEU A 104 -8.58 5.17 -12.34
C LEU A 104 -9.84 4.39 -11.97
N GLY A 105 -10.25 3.43 -12.80
CA GLY A 105 -11.38 2.54 -12.50
C GLY A 105 -11.13 1.73 -11.22
N GLN A 106 -9.94 1.15 -11.08
CA GLN A 106 -9.56 0.41 -9.87
C GLN A 106 -9.54 1.29 -8.62
N VAL A 107 -9.08 2.55 -8.73
CA VAL A 107 -9.12 3.51 -7.62
C VAL A 107 -10.56 3.80 -7.17
N VAL A 108 -11.48 4.00 -8.12
CA VAL A 108 -12.91 4.25 -7.81
C VAL A 108 -13.54 3.03 -7.14
N GLU A 109 -13.26 1.83 -7.65
CA GLU A 109 -13.80 0.58 -7.09
C GLU A 109 -13.28 0.31 -5.67
N LEU A 110 -11.99 0.55 -5.43
CA LEU A 110 -11.38 0.45 -4.10
C LEU A 110 -12.00 1.45 -3.12
N ALA A 111 -12.32 2.67 -3.59
CA ALA A 111 -12.96 3.70 -2.78
C ALA A 111 -14.44 3.46 -2.53
N SER A 112 -15.17 2.85 -3.48
CA SER A 112 -16.61 2.57 -3.33
C SER A 112 -16.89 1.34 -2.46
N GLY A 113 -15.92 0.44 -2.31
CA GLY A 113 -16.11 -0.89 -1.75
C GLY A 113 -16.95 -1.77 -2.68
N SER A 114 -16.76 -3.09 -2.62
CA SER A 114 -17.64 -4.02 -3.35
C SER A 114 -18.91 -4.29 -2.54
N GLY A 115 -20.05 -4.21 -3.22
CA GLY A 115 -21.31 -4.70 -2.65
C GLY A 115 -21.21 -6.22 -2.45
N HIS A 116 -21.47 -6.68 -1.24
CA HIS A 116 -21.60 -8.12 -0.98
C HIS A 116 -22.84 -8.63 -1.73
N ALA A 117 -22.67 -9.66 -2.56
CA ALA A 117 -23.80 -10.35 -3.16
C ALA A 117 -24.71 -10.88 -2.04
N SER A 118 -26.01 -10.62 -2.12
CA SER A 118 -26.97 -11.08 -1.12
C SER A 118 -27.34 -12.54 -1.39
N GLY A 119 -26.91 -13.45 -0.51
CA GLY A 119 -27.16 -14.89 -0.58
C GLY A 119 -26.14 -15.69 0.24
N PRO A 120 -26.35 -16.99 0.50
CA PRO A 120 -25.33 -17.83 1.12
C PRO A 120 -24.11 -17.93 0.20
N THR A 121 -22.91 -17.84 0.77
CA THR A 121 -21.66 -17.97 0.02
C THR A 121 -21.25 -19.44 -0.06
N GLU A 122 -21.01 -19.94 -1.28
CA GLU A 122 -20.66 -21.34 -1.51
C GLU A 122 -19.42 -21.47 -2.40
N LEU A 123 -18.61 -22.50 -2.12
CA LEU A 123 -17.47 -22.90 -2.94
C LEU A 123 -17.95 -23.58 -4.22
N ALA A 124 -17.40 -23.19 -5.36
CA ALA A 124 -17.48 -23.96 -6.59
C ALA A 124 -16.30 -24.95 -6.67
N PRO A 125 -16.48 -26.14 -7.26
CA PRO A 125 -15.36 -27.02 -7.57
C PRO A 125 -14.39 -26.33 -8.54
N VAL A 126 -13.08 -26.49 -8.31
CA VAL A 126 -12.05 -26.09 -9.27
C VAL A 126 -12.30 -26.82 -10.59
N ALA A 127 -12.35 -26.09 -11.68
CA ALA A 127 -12.61 -26.68 -12.99
C ALA A 127 -11.40 -27.49 -13.46
N GLY A 128 -11.57 -28.80 -13.58
CA GLY A 128 -10.62 -29.67 -14.27
C GLY A 128 -10.66 -29.47 -15.79
N PRO A 129 -9.67 -29.96 -16.54
CA PRO A 129 -9.68 -29.88 -17.99
C PRO A 129 -10.93 -30.58 -18.54
N GLN A 130 -11.72 -29.85 -19.32
CA GLN A 130 -12.83 -30.44 -20.07
C GLN A 130 -12.23 -31.42 -21.08
N PRO A 131 -12.69 -32.69 -21.14
CA PRO A 131 -12.37 -33.53 -22.28
C PRO A 131 -12.93 -32.84 -23.52
N THR A 132 -12.08 -32.53 -24.49
CA THR A 132 -12.53 -32.18 -25.83
C THR A 132 -13.29 -33.38 -26.36
N GLY A 133 -14.62 -33.23 -26.42
CA GLY A 133 -15.50 -34.29 -26.88
C GLY A 133 -15.32 -34.53 -28.36
N ASP A 134 -14.46 -35.50 -28.69
CA ASP A 134 -14.58 -36.28 -29.91
C ASP A 134 -14.89 -37.72 -29.47
N ALA A 135 -16.19 -37.98 -29.34
CA ALA A 135 -16.68 -39.34 -29.33
C ALA A 135 -16.74 -39.82 -30.79
N ASP A 136 -15.79 -40.65 -31.18
CA ASP A 136 -16.06 -41.79 -32.06
C ASP A 136 -15.03 -42.89 -31.80
N GLY A 137 -15.53 -44.10 -31.56
CA GLY A 137 -14.83 -45.18 -30.89
C GLY A 137 -13.81 -45.95 -31.72
N ALA A 138 -12.91 -46.64 -31.02
CA ALA A 138 -12.66 -48.07 -31.19
C ALA A 138 -11.62 -48.55 -30.17
N ASP A 139 -11.99 -49.67 -29.54
CA ASP A 139 -11.15 -50.73 -28.98
C ASP A 139 -9.67 -50.69 -29.36
N SER A 140 -8.75 -50.67 -28.39
CA SER A 140 -7.38 -51.22 -28.51
C SER A 140 -6.69 -51.36 -27.15
N THR A 141 -6.23 -52.58 -26.92
CA THR A 141 -5.38 -53.09 -25.83
C THR A 141 -4.04 -52.36 -25.67
N PRO A 142 -3.40 -52.42 -24.48
CA PRO A 142 -2.16 -51.70 -24.21
C PRO A 142 -0.96 -52.39 -24.86
N THR A 143 -0.31 -51.72 -25.81
CA THR A 143 1.00 -52.13 -26.36
C THR A 143 2.10 -51.27 -25.72
N SER A 144 3.14 -51.96 -25.26
CA SER A 144 4.33 -51.46 -24.57
C SER A 144 5.08 -50.32 -25.25
N ALA A 145 5.58 -49.42 -24.40
CA ALA A 145 6.89 -48.75 -24.43
C ALA A 145 7.48 -48.42 -25.81
N GLY A 146 7.17 -47.21 -26.30
CA GLY A 146 7.98 -46.48 -27.26
C GLY A 146 8.37 -45.14 -26.64
N SER A 147 9.62 -44.71 -26.85
CA SER A 147 10.13 -43.40 -26.43
C SER A 147 9.22 -42.26 -26.89
N GLU A 148 8.32 -41.80 -26.01
CA GLU A 148 7.54 -40.60 -26.26
C GLU A 148 8.45 -39.38 -26.11
N MET A 149 8.62 -38.62 -27.21
CA MET A 149 8.95 -37.20 -27.07
C MET A 149 7.98 -36.59 -26.05
N PRO A 150 8.44 -35.72 -25.14
CA PRO A 150 7.54 -35.05 -24.24
C PRO A 150 6.40 -34.41 -25.07
N PRO A 151 5.14 -34.61 -24.69
CA PRO A 151 4.02 -34.08 -25.45
C PRO A 151 4.21 -32.58 -25.62
N THR A 152 4.06 -32.09 -26.84
CA THR A 152 4.07 -30.65 -27.13
C THR A 152 3.05 -29.97 -26.22
N PRO A 153 3.42 -28.88 -25.51
CA PRO A 153 2.47 -28.17 -24.67
C PRO A 153 1.25 -27.73 -25.47
N ASP A 154 0.07 -27.78 -24.85
CA ASP A 154 -1.15 -27.23 -25.44
C ASP A 154 -0.93 -25.75 -25.78
N PRO A 155 -1.05 -25.35 -27.07
CA PRO A 155 -0.84 -23.97 -27.49
C PRO A 155 -1.73 -22.96 -26.75
N ALA A 156 -2.89 -23.37 -26.24
CA ALA A 156 -3.78 -22.51 -25.46
C ALA A 156 -3.17 -22.05 -24.13
N TYR A 157 -2.16 -22.75 -23.63
CA TYR A 157 -1.44 -22.42 -22.40
C TYR A 157 -0.06 -21.78 -22.65
N VAL A 158 0.38 -21.63 -23.90
CA VAL A 158 1.66 -20.97 -24.19
C VAL A 158 1.45 -19.45 -24.19
N ALA A 159 2.05 -18.76 -23.21
CA ALA A 159 1.95 -17.30 -23.12
C ALA A 159 2.98 -16.59 -24.02
N SER A 160 2.59 -15.43 -24.52
CA SER A 160 3.51 -14.49 -25.18
C SER A 160 4.01 -13.48 -24.16
N LEU A 161 5.33 -13.40 -23.98
CA LEU A 161 5.93 -12.55 -22.95
C LEU A 161 6.40 -11.22 -23.55
N GLU A 162 5.93 -10.12 -22.96
CA GLU A 162 6.35 -8.77 -23.26
C GLU A 162 7.31 -8.27 -22.18
N ALA A 163 8.47 -7.73 -22.57
CA ALA A 163 9.39 -7.12 -21.62
C ALA A 163 8.77 -5.88 -20.98
N THR A 164 8.95 -5.69 -19.67
CA THR A 164 8.34 -4.55 -18.97
C THR A 164 9.25 -3.32 -18.96
N SER A 165 8.68 -2.15 -18.69
CA SER A 165 9.44 -0.90 -18.53
C SER A 165 10.32 -0.88 -17.27
N GLU A 166 10.06 -1.76 -16.30
CA GLU A 166 10.87 -1.87 -15.07
C GLU A 166 12.26 -2.48 -15.35
N GLY A 167 12.44 -3.18 -16.48
CA GLY A 167 13.70 -3.82 -16.84
C GLY A 167 14.04 -5.02 -15.95
N GLY A 168 15.32 -5.39 -15.86
CA GLY A 168 15.80 -6.40 -14.90
C GLY A 168 15.27 -7.83 -15.10
N ASN A 169 15.05 -8.25 -16.35
CA ASN A 169 14.46 -9.56 -16.70
C ASN A 169 13.01 -9.75 -16.20
N THR A 170 12.26 -8.65 -16.11
CA THR A 170 10.82 -8.72 -15.86
C THR A 170 10.04 -8.74 -17.17
N PHE A 171 9.02 -9.58 -17.21
CA PHE A 171 8.12 -9.74 -18.35
C PHE A 171 6.68 -9.75 -17.86
N LYS A 172 5.75 -9.57 -18.78
CA LYS A 172 4.32 -9.70 -18.50
C LYS A 172 3.57 -10.27 -19.69
N THR A 173 2.37 -10.76 -19.42
CA THR A 173 1.39 -11.19 -20.42
C THR A 173 0.00 -10.85 -19.91
N THR A 174 -0.92 -10.57 -20.83
CA THR A 174 -2.36 -10.69 -20.55
C THR A 174 -2.78 -12.07 -21.02
N PHE A 175 -3.03 -12.98 -20.09
CA PHE A 175 -3.30 -14.38 -20.40
C PHE A 175 -4.78 -14.72 -20.22
N HIS A 176 -5.34 -15.45 -21.19
CA HIS A 176 -6.68 -16.02 -21.08
C HIS A 176 -6.58 -17.46 -20.57
N GLY A 177 -7.03 -17.69 -19.33
CA GLY A 177 -7.06 -18.98 -18.69
C GLY A 177 -8.18 -19.87 -19.24
N PRO A 178 -7.87 -20.95 -19.98
CA PRO A 178 -8.90 -21.76 -20.63
C PRO A 178 -9.87 -22.44 -19.64
N ALA A 179 -9.42 -22.81 -18.44
CA ALA A 179 -10.29 -23.48 -17.45
C ALA A 179 -11.11 -22.49 -16.62
N SER A 180 -10.50 -21.38 -16.19
CA SER A 180 -11.17 -20.36 -15.38
C SER A 180 -12.06 -19.42 -16.20
N GLY A 181 -11.73 -19.22 -17.49
CA GLY A 181 -12.32 -18.18 -18.34
C GLY A 181 -11.84 -16.76 -18.00
N ILE A 182 -10.88 -16.61 -17.08
CA ILE A 182 -10.31 -15.32 -16.68
C ILE A 182 -9.35 -14.84 -17.76
N THR A 183 -9.39 -13.55 -18.07
CA THR A 183 -8.36 -12.87 -18.86
C THR A 183 -7.75 -11.78 -18.00
N ASP A 184 -6.54 -11.99 -17.50
CA ASP A 184 -5.87 -11.04 -16.62
C ASP A 184 -4.34 -11.09 -16.76
N GLU A 185 -3.66 -10.15 -16.14
CA GLU A 185 -2.21 -9.98 -16.21
C GLU A 185 -1.49 -11.03 -15.36
N VAL A 186 -0.39 -11.57 -15.90
CA VAL A 186 0.60 -12.34 -15.15
C VAL A 186 1.96 -11.72 -15.38
N TRP A 187 2.63 -11.35 -14.29
CA TRP A 187 4.00 -10.88 -14.30
C TRP A 187 4.99 -12.02 -14.11
N PHE A 188 6.15 -11.89 -14.70
CA PHE A 188 7.23 -12.85 -14.60
C PHE A 188 8.54 -12.16 -14.31
N TRP A 189 9.41 -12.88 -13.60
CA TRP A 189 10.83 -12.56 -13.53
C TRP A 189 11.62 -13.82 -13.87
N THR A 190 12.65 -13.68 -14.71
CA THR A 190 13.56 -14.79 -15.05
C THR A 190 15.00 -14.47 -14.64
N PRO A 191 15.82 -15.50 -14.33
CA PRO A 191 17.23 -15.29 -14.05
C PRO A 191 17.96 -14.69 -15.26
N ARG A 192 18.97 -13.86 -14.99
CA ARG A 192 19.84 -13.32 -16.03
C ARG A 192 20.46 -14.45 -16.85
N GLY A 193 20.30 -14.34 -18.17
CA GLY A 193 20.79 -15.35 -19.11
C GLY A 193 19.86 -16.54 -19.31
N TYR A 194 18.62 -16.50 -18.81
CA TYR A 194 17.57 -17.45 -19.16
C TYR A 194 17.43 -17.57 -20.69
N SER A 195 17.39 -18.82 -21.18
CA SER A 195 16.95 -19.14 -22.54
C SER A 195 16.13 -20.42 -22.52
N ALA A 196 15.06 -20.49 -23.32
CA ALA A 196 14.26 -21.71 -23.47
C ALA A 196 15.07 -22.91 -24.01
N THR A 197 16.27 -22.68 -24.56
CA THR A 197 17.14 -23.68 -25.18
C THR A 197 18.47 -23.88 -24.45
N ASP A 198 18.65 -23.30 -23.25
CA ASP A 198 19.92 -23.43 -22.51
C ASP A 198 20.12 -24.80 -21.85
N GLY A 199 19.10 -25.67 -21.84
CA GLY A 199 19.13 -26.99 -21.23
C GLY A 199 19.19 -26.98 -19.70
N LYS A 200 18.96 -25.82 -19.06
CA LYS A 200 18.95 -25.70 -17.59
C LYS A 200 17.58 -26.07 -17.03
N SER A 201 17.60 -26.51 -15.77
CA SER A 201 16.38 -26.72 -14.99
C SER A 201 16.09 -25.53 -14.09
N TYR A 202 14.81 -25.15 -14.01
CA TYR A 202 14.34 -24.00 -13.26
C TYR A 202 13.33 -24.39 -12.19
N ASN A 203 13.51 -23.86 -10.98
CA ASN A 203 12.46 -23.86 -9.95
C ASN A 203 11.38 -22.85 -10.31
N VAL A 204 10.21 -22.99 -9.69
CA VAL A 204 9.09 -22.06 -9.88
C VAL A 204 8.66 -21.52 -8.52
N LEU A 205 8.64 -20.20 -8.41
CA LEU A 205 8.06 -19.48 -7.28
C LEU A 205 6.86 -18.68 -7.78
N THR A 206 5.66 -19.08 -7.38
CA THR A 206 4.45 -18.29 -7.65
C THR A 206 4.19 -17.36 -6.47
N LEU A 207 4.20 -16.04 -6.69
CA LEU A 207 3.93 -15.06 -5.64
C LEU A 207 2.55 -14.44 -5.80
N LEU A 208 1.85 -14.28 -4.68
CA LEU A 208 0.51 -13.71 -4.63
C LEU A 208 0.54 -12.35 -3.91
N HIS A 209 -0.07 -11.35 -4.53
CA HIS A 209 -0.14 -10.01 -3.95
C HIS A 209 -1.20 -9.90 -2.85
N GLY A 210 -1.00 -8.94 -1.95
CA GLY A 210 -1.97 -8.58 -0.91
C GLY A 210 -3.11 -7.70 -1.42
N VAL A 211 -3.98 -7.28 -0.50
CA VAL A 211 -5.02 -6.27 -0.73
C VAL A 211 -4.74 -5.00 0.08
N PRO A 212 -4.86 -3.81 -0.52
CA PRO A 212 -4.88 -3.58 -1.97
C PRO A 212 -3.53 -3.94 -2.61
N GLY A 213 -3.53 -4.34 -3.87
CA GLY A 213 -2.31 -4.70 -4.58
C GLY A 213 -2.55 -5.21 -6.00
N THR A 214 -1.48 -5.25 -6.79
CA THR A 214 -1.47 -5.74 -8.18
C THR A 214 -0.27 -6.65 -8.43
N ALA A 215 -0.33 -7.43 -9.51
CA ALA A 215 0.75 -8.35 -9.91
C ALA A 215 2.09 -7.63 -10.13
N ASP A 216 2.09 -6.41 -10.68
CA ASP A 216 3.30 -5.62 -10.94
C ASP A 216 3.92 -5.01 -9.68
N GLY A 217 3.24 -5.03 -8.53
CA GLY A 217 3.72 -4.44 -7.28
C GLY A 217 4.72 -5.31 -6.51
N ILE A 218 4.62 -6.64 -6.61
CA ILE A 218 5.34 -7.55 -5.72
C ILE A 218 6.85 -7.58 -6.01
N VAL A 219 7.23 -7.74 -7.29
CA VAL A 219 8.63 -7.82 -7.69
C VAL A 219 9.43 -6.57 -7.28
N PRO A 220 9.00 -5.34 -7.62
CA PRO A 220 9.69 -4.13 -7.19
C PRO A 220 9.53 -3.87 -5.68
N GLY A 221 8.35 -4.12 -5.10
CA GLY A 221 8.08 -3.86 -3.67
C GLY A 221 8.95 -4.68 -2.73
N LEU A 222 9.28 -5.93 -3.11
CA LEU A 222 10.20 -6.79 -2.35
C LEU A 222 11.65 -6.68 -2.80
N ASP A 223 11.97 -5.85 -3.81
CA ASP A 223 13.29 -5.84 -4.47
C ASP A 223 13.72 -7.25 -4.91
N LEU A 224 12.72 -8.03 -5.36
CA LEU A 224 12.81 -9.48 -5.47
C LEU A 224 13.80 -9.90 -6.53
N GLY A 225 13.82 -9.23 -7.68
CA GLY A 225 14.72 -9.55 -8.79
C GLY A 225 16.19 -9.43 -8.38
N THR A 226 16.54 -8.40 -7.61
CA THR A 226 17.90 -8.20 -7.07
C THR A 226 18.26 -9.32 -6.10
N GLN A 227 17.37 -9.62 -5.15
CA GLN A 227 17.62 -10.64 -4.13
C GLN A 227 17.73 -12.05 -4.72
N LEU A 228 16.85 -12.40 -5.67
CA LEU A 228 16.89 -13.66 -6.39
C LEU A 228 18.16 -13.80 -7.23
N GLN A 229 18.51 -12.77 -8.00
CA GLN A 229 19.71 -12.84 -8.84
C GLN A 229 20.96 -13.00 -7.99
N ALA A 230 21.07 -12.27 -6.87
CA ALA A 230 22.19 -12.43 -5.94
C ALA A 230 22.25 -13.83 -5.34
N ALA A 231 21.11 -14.38 -4.89
CA ALA A 231 21.06 -15.74 -4.35
C ALA A 231 21.42 -16.81 -5.39
N ILE A 232 21.07 -16.60 -6.66
CA ILE A 232 21.44 -17.50 -7.77
C ILE A 232 22.93 -17.37 -8.11
N ASP A 233 23.45 -16.15 -8.19
CA ASP A 233 24.87 -15.88 -8.48
C ASP A 233 25.78 -16.48 -7.37
N ASP A 234 25.34 -16.43 -6.12
CA ASP A 234 26.03 -17.00 -4.96
C ASP A 234 25.89 -18.54 -4.86
N GLY A 235 25.08 -19.17 -5.71
CA GLY A 235 24.77 -20.60 -5.64
C GLY A 235 23.90 -21.01 -4.44
N ARG A 236 23.32 -20.02 -3.72
CA ARG A 236 22.42 -20.26 -2.57
C ARG A 236 21.02 -20.66 -2.99
N LEU A 237 20.59 -20.27 -4.19
CA LEU A 237 19.30 -20.63 -4.78
C LEU A 237 19.52 -21.20 -6.18
N PRO A 238 18.90 -22.35 -6.55
CA PRO A 238 18.91 -22.82 -7.92
C PRO A 238 18.30 -21.79 -8.88
N PRO A 239 18.60 -21.83 -10.19
CA PRO A 239 17.90 -21.00 -11.17
C PRO A 239 16.38 -21.09 -10.97
N THR A 240 15.72 -19.96 -10.77
CA THR A 240 14.31 -19.89 -10.35
C THR A 240 13.56 -18.89 -11.20
N ILE A 241 12.40 -19.28 -11.73
CA ILE A 241 11.46 -18.40 -12.43
C ILE A 241 10.37 -17.98 -11.44
N VAL A 242 10.04 -16.70 -11.44
CA VAL A 242 8.92 -16.17 -10.64
C VAL A 242 7.75 -15.88 -11.55
N ALA A 243 6.56 -16.24 -11.09
CA ALA A 243 5.28 -15.83 -11.69
C ALA A 243 4.42 -15.12 -10.63
N VAL A 244 3.81 -14.01 -10.99
CA VAL A 244 2.92 -13.23 -10.13
C VAL A 244 1.59 -13.05 -10.87
N PRO A 245 0.62 -13.97 -10.71
CA PRO A 245 -0.70 -13.80 -11.30
C PRO A 245 -1.49 -12.73 -10.57
N SER A 246 -2.28 -11.96 -11.31
CA SER A 246 -3.29 -11.07 -10.74
C SER A 246 -4.39 -11.87 -10.03
N LEU A 247 -4.83 -11.38 -8.88
CA LEU A 247 -6.02 -11.86 -8.14
C LEU A 247 -7.24 -10.94 -8.35
N ASN A 248 -7.15 -10.00 -9.30
CA ASN A 248 -8.08 -8.89 -9.49
C ASN A 248 -9.11 -9.14 -10.63
N ALA A 249 -9.52 -10.41 -10.80
CA ALA A 249 -10.24 -10.88 -11.98
C ALA A 249 -11.62 -10.22 -12.19
N ASP A 250 -12.28 -9.76 -11.13
CA ASP A 250 -13.50 -8.96 -11.18
C ASP A 250 -13.51 -7.81 -10.14
N ALA A 251 -14.55 -6.97 -10.16
CA ALA A 251 -14.64 -5.81 -9.27
C ALA A 251 -14.75 -6.19 -7.78
N ALA A 252 -15.36 -7.35 -7.47
CA ALA A 252 -15.44 -7.83 -6.10
C ALA A 252 -14.06 -8.32 -5.63
N GLN A 253 -13.37 -9.11 -6.45
CA GLN A 253 -12.05 -9.64 -6.15
C GLN A 253 -10.94 -8.58 -6.16
N ARG A 254 -11.12 -7.47 -6.87
CA ARG A 254 -10.23 -6.29 -6.79
C ARG A 254 -10.21 -5.62 -5.41
N SER A 255 -11.35 -5.63 -4.72
CA SER A 255 -11.49 -4.96 -3.42
C SER A 255 -11.39 -5.93 -2.26
N SER A 256 -11.71 -7.20 -2.47
CA SER A 256 -11.57 -8.27 -1.48
C SER A 256 -11.25 -9.58 -2.22
N PRO A 257 -9.96 -9.84 -2.51
CA PRO A 257 -9.53 -10.95 -3.33
C PRO A 257 -9.79 -12.30 -2.68
N ASP A 258 -9.83 -13.33 -3.50
CA ASP A 258 -10.03 -14.72 -3.08
C ASP A 258 -8.98 -15.63 -3.74
N CYS A 259 -8.87 -16.86 -3.26
CA CYS A 259 -8.03 -17.92 -3.83
C CYS A 259 -8.82 -19.23 -4.06
N ALA A 260 -10.13 -19.18 -3.84
CA ALA A 260 -11.07 -20.24 -4.18
C ALA A 260 -12.10 -19.74 -5.21
N ASP A 261 -12.72 -20.69 -5.92
CA ASP A 261 -13.86 -20.37 -6.76
C ASP A 261 -15.09 -20.20 -5.89
N ILE A 262 -15.71 -19.03 -5.96
CA ILE A 262 -16.95 -18.71 -5.26
C ILE A 262 -18.07 -18.62 -6.31
N ILE A 263 -19.19 -19.30 -6.04
CA ILE A 263 -20.34 -19.29 -6.95
C ILE A 263 -20.77 -17.84 -7.24
N GLY A 264 -20.92 -17.53 -8.53
CA GLY A 264 -21.32 -16.19 -8.98
C GLY A 264 -20.17 -15.17 -9.07
N ARG A 265 -18.91 -15.58 -8.82
CA ARG A 265 -17.72 -14.74 -9.00
C ARG A 265 -16.77 -15.30 -10.06
N ALA A 266 -15.78 -14.50 -10.47
CA ALA A 266 -14.71 -15.00 -11.32
C ALA A 266 -13.96 -16.16 -10.64
N LYS A 267 -13.58 -17.17 -11.44
CA LYS A 267 -12.99 -18.44 -10.97
C LYS A 267 -11.50 -18.31 -10.63
N VAL A 268 -11.19 -17.45 -9.65
CA VAL A 268 -9.80 -17.14 -9.26
C VAL A 268 -9.08 -18.36 -8.66
N GLY A 269 -9.82 -19.28 -8.03
CA GLY A 269 -9.27 -20.55 -7.56
C GLY A 269 -8.81 -21.42 -8.74
N THR A 270 -9.64 -21.61 -9.76
CA THR A 270 -9.23 -22.31 -10.99
C THR A 270 -8.07 -21.59 -11.69
N TRP A 271 -8.08 -20.26 -11.73
CA TRP A 271 -7.02 -19.47 -12.34
C TRP A 271 -5.65 -19.74 -11.72
N ILE A 272 -5.51 -19.62 -10.39
CA ILE A 272 -4.22 -19.79 -9.72
C ILE A 272 -3.82 -21.26 -9.55
N GLN A 273 -4.79 -22.17 -9.49
CA GLN A 273 -4.54 -23.59 -9.23
C GLN A 273 -4.31 -24.38 -10.52
N GLU A 274 -5.01 -24.07 -11.61
CA GLU A 274 -4.98 -24.84 -12.85
C GLU A 274 -4.33 -24.07 -14.00
N ASP A 275 -4.83 -22.88 -14.29
CA ASP A 275 -4.42 -22.16 -15.51
C ASP A 275 -2.98 -21.65 -15.42
N VAL A 276 -2.63 -20.97 -14.32
CA VAL A 276 -1.31 -20.39 -14.13
C VAL A 276 -0.20 -21.46 -14.11
N PRO A 277 -0.31 -22.58 -13.36
CA PRO A 277 0.73 -23.61 -13.37
C PRO A 277 0.90 -24.29 -14.73
N ARG A 278 -0.20 -24.54 -15.45
CA ARG A 278 -0.14 -25.08 -16.82
C ARG A 278 0.52 -24.10 -17.77
N MET A 279 0.17 -22.82 -17.68
CA MET A 279 0.77 -21.77 -18.47
C MET A 279 2.29 -21.68 -18.25
N ILE A 280 2.74 -21.72 -17.00
CA ILE A 280 4.17 -21.71 -16.67
C ILE A 280 4.88 -22.91 -17.31
N ARG A 281 4.34 -24.13 -17.14
CA ARG A 281 4.92 -25.35 -17.74
C ARG A 281 4.98 -25.31 -19.26
N ALA A 282 3.96 -24.73 -19.90
CA ALA A 282 3.88 -24.63 -21.35
C ALA A 282 4.81 -23.53 -21.91
N THR A 283 4.99 -22.44 -21.17
CA THR A 283 5.78 -21.27 -21.60
C THR A 283 7.28 -21.45 -21.34
N PHE A 284 7.64 -22.14 -20.26
CA PHE A 284 9.03 -22.31 -19.81
C PHE A 284 9.42 -23.79 -19.81
N PRO A 285 9.93 -24.35 -20.93
CA PRO A 285 10.17 -25.79 -21.07
C PRO A 285 11.22 -26.36 -20.10
N GLY A 286 12.08 -25.51 -19.53
CA GLY A 286 13.10 -25.90 -18.54
C GLY A 286 12.58 -25.98 -17.09
N VAL A 287 11.31 -25.66 -16.79
CA VAL A 287 10.82 -25.77 -15.41
C VAL A 287 10.77 -27.23 -14.96
N ARG A 288 11.20 -27.47 -13.71
CA ARG A 288 11.13 -28.79 -13.08
C ARG A 288 9.69 -29.24 -12.94
N LYS A 289 9.44 -30.55 -12.99
CA LYS A 289 8.07 -31.12 -12.91
C LYS A 289 7.70 -31.52 -11.50
N GLU A 290 8.71 -31.79 -10.68
CA GLU A 290 8.61 -32.24 -9.30
C GLU A 290 8.00 -31.14 -8.44
N ARG A 291 6.98 -31.47 -7.64
CA ARG A 291 6.31 -30.50 -6.75
C ARG A 291 7.26 -29.82 -5.76
N GLN A 292 8.36 -30.49 -5.43
CA GLN A 292 9.42 -30.01 -4.57
C GLN A 292 10.11 -28.77 -5.14
N ALA A 293 10.11 -28.61 -6.46
CA ALA A 293 10.66 -27.45 -7.14
C ALA A 293 9.72 -26.24 -7.23
N TRP A 294 8.47 -26.40 -6.76
CA TRP A 294 7.40 -25.43 -6.88
C TRP A 294 6.99 -24.93 -5.51
N ALA A 295 7.11 -23.63 -5.29
CA ALA A 295 6.65 -22.97 -4.09
C ALA A 295 5.64 -21.88 -4.39
N LEU A 296 4.75 -21.66 -3.43
CA LEU A 296 3.94 -20.47 -3.33
C LEU A 296 4.56 -19.49 -2.33
N GLY A 297 4.34 -18.21 -2.54
CA GLY A 297 4.59 -17.20 -1.53
C GLY A 297 3.59 -16.08 -1.66
N GLY A 298 3.44 -15.27 -0.62
CA GLY A 298 2.59 -14.09 -0.74
C GLY A 298 2.65 -13.20 0.48
N VAL A 299 2.21 -11.96 0.28
CA VAL A 299 2.11 -10.94 1.33
C VAL A 299 0.66 -10.75 1.74
N SER A 300 0.38 -10.53 3.02
CA SER A 300 -0.96 -10.19 3.52
C SER A 300 -2.03 -11.21 3.07
N SER A 301 -3.14 -10.79 2.44
CA SER A 301 -4.15 -11.71 1.87
C SER A 301 -3.55 -12.74 0.89
N GLY A 302 -2.54 -12.35 0.11
CA GLY A 302 -1.78 -13.26 -0.74
C GLY A 302 -0.98 -14.30 0.05
N GLY A 303 -0.51 -13.95 1.25
CA GLY A 303 0.17 -14.87 2.17
C GLY A 303 -0.77 -15.90 2.80
N TYR A 304 -2.02 -15.52 3.10
CA TYR A 304 -3.08 -16.48 3.43
C TYR A 304 -3.35 -17.41 2.24
N CYS A 305 -3.54 -16.84 1.06
CA CYS A 305 -3.85 -17.60 -0.15
C CYS A 305 -2.73 -18.54 -0.59
N ALA A 306 -1.45 -18.16 -0.40
CA ALA A 306 -0.32 -19.02 -0.70
C ALA A 306 -0.34 -20.31 0.12
N VAL A 307 -0.62 -20.20 1.43
CA VAL A 307 -0.72 -21.36 2.32
C VAL A 307 -1.98 -22.18 2.03
N TRP A 308 -3.13 -21.51 1.90
CA TRP A 308 -4.39 -22.17 1.56
C TRP A 308 -4.26 -23.00 0.27
N THR A 309 -3.70 -22.40 -0.79
CA THR A 309 -3.48 -23.06 -2.07
C THR A 309 -2.46 -24.19 -1.97
N ALA A 310 -1.37 -24.05 -1.20
CA ALA A 310 -0.40 -25.14 -1.03
C ALA A 310 -1.00 -26.36 -0.30
N ILE A 311 -1.92 -26.15 0.64
CA ILE A 311 -2.66 -27.24 1.30
C ILE A 311 -3.60 -27.94 0.31
N VAL A 312 -4.37 -27.18 -0.49
CA VAL A 312 -5.35 -27.79 -1.40
C VAL A 312 -4.73 -28.34 -2.70
N ARG A 313 -3.57 -27.80 -3.10
CA ARG A 313 -2.77 -28.17 -4.29
C ARG A 313 -1.37 -28.66 -3.93
N SER A 314 -1.31 -29.45 -2.87
CA SER A 314 -0.16 -30.24 -2.43
C SER A 314 0.27 -31.32 -3.43
N ASP A 315 -0.39 -31.47 -4.58
CA ASP A 315 0.10 -32.22 -5.73
C ASP A 315 1.05 -31.37 -6.61
N VAL A 316 0.92 -30.04 -6.57
CA VAL A 316 1.71 -29.09 -7.37
C VAL A 316 2.79 -28.39 -6.55
N TYR A 317 2.46 -27.91 -5.34
CA TYR A 317 3.33 -27.03 -4.56
C TYR A 317 3.76 -27.65 -3.24
N ALA A 318 5.07 -27.83 -3.03
CA ALA A 318 5.58 -28.47 -1.82
C ALA A 318 5.90 -27.52 -0.68
N ALA A 319 6.05 -26.23 -0.99
CA ALA A 319 6.36 -25.22 -0.01
C ALA A 319 5.47 -23.98 -0.18
N ALA A 320 5.19 -23.31 0.93
CA ALA A 320 4.55 -21.99 0.93
C ALA A 320 5.23 -21.04 1.92
N GLY A 321 5.43 -19.79 1.48
CA GLY A 321 5.83 -18.66 2.32
C GLY A 321 4.67 -17.72 2.60
N SER A 322 4.35 -17.48 3.87
CA SER A 322 3.33 -16.52 4.29
C SER A 322 4.01 -15.31 4.93
N LEU A 323 3.99 -14.16 4.25
CA LEU A 323 4.52 -12.90 4.76
C LEU A 323 3.37 -12.06 5.32
N SER A 324 3.21 -12.04 6.64
CA SER A 324 2.07 -11.41 7.31
C SER A 324 0.70 -11.92 6.80
N GLY A 325 0.60 -13.19 6.38
CA GLY A 325 -0.69 -13.81 6.11
C GLY A 325 -1.48 -14.07 7.39
N TYR A 326 -2.75 -14.44 7.26
CA TYR A 326 -3.70 -14.67 8.36
C TYR A 326 -3.97 -16.17 8.56
N ASP A 327 -4.37 -16.61 9.75
CA ASP A 327 -4.85 -17.99 9.95
C ASP A 327 -6.32 -18.08 9.53
N VAL A 328 -7.13 -17.14 10.03
CA VAL A 328 -8.54 -17.03 9.72
C VAL A 328 -8.73 -16.13 8.48
N PRO A 329 -9.48 -16.53 7.44
CA PRO A 329 -9.71 -15.66 6.29
C PRO A 329 -10.39 -14.35 6.70
N ALA A 330 -9.82 -13.25 6.24
CA ALA A 330 -10.32 -11.89 6.46
C ALA A 330 -10.90 -11.26 5.19
N GLU A 331 -10.60 -11.83 4.03
CA GLU A 331 -10.96 -11.31 2.71
C GLU A 331 -11.73 -12.33 1.88
N GLY A 332 -12.43 -11.83 0.87
CA GLY A 332 -13.14 -12.64 -0.11
C GLY A 332 -14.34 -13.37 0.47
N GLY A 333 -14.74 -14.42 -0.24
CA GLY A 333 -15.89 -15.26 0.08
C GLY A 333 -15.50 -16.32 1.10
N LEU A 334 -14.22 -16.69 1.17
CA LEU A 334 -13.69 -17.54 2.24
C LEU A 334 -13.87 -16.91 3.63
N ALA A 335 -13.91 -15.57 3.74
CA ALA A 335 -14.19 -14.87 5.00
C ALA A 335 -15.68 -14.82 5.37
N SER A 336 -16.58 -15.31 4.51
CA SER A 336 -18.02 -15.36 4.80
C SER A 336 -18.32 -16.26 6.01
N PRO A 337 -19.36 -15.98 6.80
CA PRO A 337 -19.73 -16.82 7.94
C PRO A 337 -19.92 -18.30 7.59
N GLU A 338 -20.36 -18.60 6.38
CA GLU A 338 -20.62 -19.97 5.91
C GLU A 338 -19.33 -20.76 5.64
N LEU A 339 -18.25 -20.09 5.21
CA LEU A 339 -17.01 -20.74 4.77
C LEU A 339 -15.83 -20.54 5.73
N ARG A 340 -15.88 -19.52 6.60
CA ARG A 340 -14.75 -19.05 7.41
C ARG A 340 -14.08 -20.13 8.25
N ASP A 341 -14.86 -20.90 9.01
CA ASP A 341 -14.31 -21.85 9.97
C ASP A 341 -13.60 -23.02 9.25
N ALA A 342 -14.22 -23.54 8.19
CA ALA A 342 -13.66 -24.64 7.40
C ALA A 342 -12.44 -24.24 6.56
N ASN A 343 -12.26 -22.94 6.31
CA ASN A 343 -11.16 -22.40 5.52
C ASN A 343 -10.11 -21.65 6.35
N THR A 344 -10.27 -21.58 7.67
CA THR A 344 -9.18 -21.20 8.58
C THR A 344 -8.01 -22.17 8.38
N LEU A 345 -6.79 -21.66 8.17
CA LEU A 345 -5.64 -22.49 7.75
C LEU A 345 -5.33 -23.61 8.75
N SER A 346 -5.39 -23.32 10.05
CA SER A 346 -5.25 -24.31 11.13
C SER A 346 -6.31 -25.42 11.06
N THR A 347 -7.57 -25.09 10.81
CA THR A 347 -8.64 -26.08 10.57
C THR A 347 -8.40 -26.87 9.28
N LEU A 348 -7.99 -26.18 8.21
CA LEU A 348 -7.85 -26.75 6.88
C LEU A 348 -6.71 -27.77 6.82
N VAL A 349 -5.54 -27.44 7.38
CA VAL A 349 -4.37 -28.33 7.40
C VAL A 349 -4.62 -29.56 8.26
N ALA A 350 -5.31 -29.42 9.39
CA ALA A 350 -5.63 -30.55 10.26
C ALA A 350 -6.76 -31.45 9.69
N GLY A 351 -7.70 -30.85 8.95
CA GLY A 351 -8.91 -31.53 8.47
C GLY A 351 -8.79 -32.17 7.09
N ARG A 352 -7.75 -31.82 6.30
CA ARG A 352 -7.61 -32.26 4.91
C ARG A 352 -6.43 -33.21 4.75
N GLN A 353 -6.64 -34.32 4.02
CA GLN A 353 -5.52 -35.17 3.60
C GLN A 353 -4.73 -34.52 2.47
N HIS A 354 -3.41 -34.48 2.61
CA HIS A 354 -2.49 -34.01 1.58
C HIS A 354 -1.11 -34.67 1.72
N PRO A 355 -0.31 -34.75 0.64
CA PRO A 355 1.13 -34.98 0.73
C PRO A 355 1.81 -33.97 1.66
N PRO A 356 2.97 -34.33 2.26
CA PRO A 356 3.68 -33.44 3.16
C PRO A 356 4.01 -32.10 2.49
N ILE A 357 3.74 -31.02 3.19
CA ILE A 357 4.05 -29.65 2.78
C ILE A 357 5.04 -29.01 3.75
N SER A 358 5.58 -27.86 3.37
CA SER A 358 6.43 -27.09 4.25
C SER A 358 6.12 -25.61 4.21
N LEU A 359 5.98 -25.03 5.39
CA LEU A 359 5.46 -23.69 5.58
C LEU A 359 6.53 -22.82 6.23
N TRP A 360 6.74 -21.64 5.67
CA TRP A 360 7.54 -20.59 6.28
C TRP A 360 6.62 -19.41 6.59
N LEU A 361 6.49 -19.07 7.86
CA LEU A 361 5.45 -18.17 8.37
C LEU A 361 6.12 -16.97 9.05
N LEU A 362 5.93 -15.79 8.48
CA LEU A 362 6.43 -14.53 9.00
C LEU A 362 5.28 -13.69 9.57
N SER A 363 5.44 -13.26 10.81
CA SER A 363 4.57 -12.26 11.44
C SER A 363 5.36 -11.54 12.53
N ALA A 364 5.50 -10.21 12.40
CA ALA A 364 6.10 -9.42 13.46
C ALA A 364 5.21 -9.43 14.72
N GLN A 365 5.81 -9.35 15.91
CA GLN A 365 5.04 -9.40 17.16
C GLN A 365 4.09 -8.20 17.32
N ASP A 366 4.35 -7.10 16.62
CA ASP A 366 3.51 -5.90 16.56
C ASP A 366 2.58 -5.83 15.32
N ASP A 367 2.44 -6.94 14.59
CA ASP A 367 1.43 -7.16 13.53
C ASP A 367 0.23 -7.97 14.06
N PRO A 368 -0.83 -7.31 14.56
CA PRO A 368 -1.97 -7.99 15.15
C PRO A 368 -2.82 -8.77 14.14
N LEU A 369 -2.74 -8.44 12.84
CA LEU A 369 -3.54 -9.12 11.81
C LEU A 369 -3.01 -10.53 11.56
N ALA A 370 -1.68 -10.70 11.54
CA ALA A 370 -1.02 -11.95 11.21
C ALA A 370 -0.69 -12.85 12.42
N ALA A 371 -1.04 -12.41 13.64
CA ALA A 371 -0.63 -13.09 14.88
C ALA A 371 -1.12 -14.55 14.97
N GLY A 372 -2.35 -14.82 14.51
CA GLY A 372 -2.93 -16.18 14.50
C GLY A 372 -2.12 -17.16 13.65
N THR A 373 -1.59 -16.71 12.51
CA THR A 373 -0.83 -17.54 11.57
C THR A 373 0.44 -18.12 12.16
N VAL A 374 1.06 -17.42 13.10
CA VAL A 374 2.31 -17.87 13.75
C VAL A 374 2.08 -18.45 15.15
N THR A 375 0.82 -18.64 15.55
CA THR A 375 0.44 -19.21 16.85
C THR A 375 -0.45 -20.44 16.67
N ASP A 376 -1.56 -20.30 15.95
CA ASP A 376 -2.59 -21.34 15.82
C ASP A 376 -2.24 -22.35 14.71
N LEU A 377 -1.78 -21.88 13.55
CA LEU A 377 -1.41 -22.76 12.43
C LEU A 377 -0.27 -23.74 12.79
N PRO A 378 0.89 -23.32 13.36
CA PRO A 378 1.93 -24.26 13.75
C PRO A 378 1.46 -25.30 14.78
N ALA A 379 0.50 -24.95 15.64
CA ALA A 379 -0.07 -25.86 16.63
C ALA A 379 -1.01 -26.90 16.01
N ALA A 380 -1.61 -26.61 14.86
CA ALA A 380 -2.50 -27.50 14.12
C ALA A 380 -1.77 -28.42 13.12
N VAL A 381 -0.53 -28.09 12.75
CA VAL A 381 0.27 -28.92 11.84
C VAL A 381 0.68 -30.23 12.52
N THR A 382 0.47 -31.35 11.82
CA THR A 382 0.77 -32.70 12.32
C THR A 382 1.41 -33.55 11.21
N GLY A 383 1.88 -34.75 11.56
CA GLY A 383 2.44 -35.69 10.57
C GLY A 383 3.84 -35.28 10.09
N GLU A 384 4.08 -35.37 8.78
CA GLU A 384 5.37 -35.09 8.13
C GLU A 384 5.48 -33.65 7.61
N ASP A 385 4.47 -32.82 7.83
CA ASP A 385 4.52 -31.42 7.49
C ASP A 385 5.56 -30.68 8.33
N ALA A 386 6.22 -29.69 7.73
CA ALA A 386 7.21 -28.86 8.41
C ALA A 386 6.74 -27.41 8.49
N VAL A 387 6.98 -26.75 9.62
CA VAL A 387 6.68 -25.32 9.80
C VAL A 387 7.89 -24.62 10.40
N GLU A 388 8.31 -23.54 9.75
CA GLU A 388 9.25 -22.57 10.31
C GLU A 388 8.52 -21.26 10.58
N VAL A 389 8.71 -20.74 11.79
CA VAL A 389 8.07 -19.51 12.26
C VAL A 389 9.13 -18.44 12.48
N VAL A 390 8.98 -17.30 11.81
CA VAL A 390 9.85 -16.13 11.94
C VAL A 390 9.04 -14.99 12.54
N ARG A 391 9.45 -14.54 13.74
CA ARG A 391 8.71 -13.57 14.56
C ARG A 391 9.59 -12.43 15.07
N PRO A 392 10.00 -11.49 14.20
CA PRO A 392 10.76 -10.33 14.64
C PRO A 392 9.95 -9.53 15.68
N PRO A 393 10.61 -8.89 16.66
CA PRO A 393 9.91 -8.11 17.69
C PRO A 393 9.08 -6.96 17.12
N GLU A 394 9.57 -6.34 16.04
CA GLU A 394 8.96 -5.19 15.39
C GLU A 394 9.00 -5.36 13.87
N GLY A 395 8.10 -4.66 13.18
CA GLY A 395 8.04 -4.64 11.71
C GLY A 395 6.64 -4.36 11.18
N GLY A 396 5.60 -4.62 11.98
CA GLY A 396 4.21 -4.43 11.60
C GLY A 396 3.80 -5.15 10.32
N HIS A 397 2.76 -4.65 9.67
CA HIS A 397 2.24 -5.17 8.41
C HIS A 397 2.74 -4.30 7.25
N SER A 398 4.05 -4.39 6.95
CA SER A 398 4.78 -3.41 6.12
C SER A 398 5.62 -4.04 5.01
N TRP A 399 5.84 -3.28 3.93
CA TRP A 399 6.72 -3.68 2.84
C TRP A 399 8.17 -3.75 3.27
N ALA A 400 8.62 -2.82 4.14
CA ALA A 400 9.96 -2.86 4.72
C ALA A 400 10.27 -4.22 5.35
N LEU A 401 9.36 -4.74 6.20
CA LEU A 401 9.52 -6.05 6.82
C LEU A 401 9.58 -7.17 5.77
N TRP A 402 8.65 -7.19 4.83
CA TRP A 402 8.58 -8.24 3.81
C TRP A 402 9.82 -8.24 2.91
N LYS A 403 10.29 -7.05 2.50
CA LYS A 403 11.53 -6.87 1.73
C LYS A 403 12.73 -7.40 2.49
N GLU A 404 12.88 -7.01 3.76
CA GLU A 404 13.99 -7.44 4.62
C GLU A 404 14.04 -8.98 4.77
N GLN A 405 12.88 -9.60 4.94
CA GLN A 405 12.78 -11.03 5.22
C GLN A 405 12.71 -11.91 3.97
N THR A 406 12.61 -11.32 2.77
CA THR A 406 12.57 -12.07 1.51
C THR A 406 13.81 -12.96 1.33
N SER A 407 15.01 -12.45 1.61
CA SER A 407 16.23 -13.28 1.52
C SER A 407 16.24 -14.45 2.51
N ALA A 408 15.61 -14.30 3.69
CA ALA A 408 15.51 -15.37 4.67
C ALA A 408 14.58 -16.49 4.15
N PHE A 409 13.41 -16.12 3.61
CA PHE A 409 12.50 -17.06 2.96
C PHE A 409 13.17 -17.80 1.79
N LEU A 410 13.86 -17.09 0.90
CA LEU A 410 14.55 -17.70 -0.23
C LEU A 410 15.64 -18.68 0.21
N THR A 411 16.38 -18.33 1.27
CA THR A 411 17.41 -19.20 1.83
C THR A 411 16.80 -20.45 2.47
N TRP A 412 15.74 -20.28 3.26
CA TRP A 412 15.00 -21.39 3.86
C TRP A 412 14.50 -22.36 2.80
N TRP A 413 13.89 -21.85 1.72
CA TRP A 413 13.36 -22.70 0.67
C TRP A 413 14.49 -23.46 -0.04
N ALA A 414 15.61 -22.78 -0.33
CA ALA A 414 16.72 -23.37 -1.05
C ALA A 414 17.56 -24.37 -0.23
N GLN A 415 17.55 -24.30 1.10
CA GLN A 415 18.27 -25.26 1.96
C GLN A 415 17.68 -26.67 1.91
N ARG A 416 16.48 -26.83 1.34
CA ARG A 416 15.82 -28.12 1.28
C ARG A 416 16.49 -29.01 0.21
N PRO A 417 16.91 -30.24 0.53
CA PRO A 417 17.64 -31.10 -0.42
C PRO A 417 16.86 -31.44 -1.71
N ASP A 418 15.53 -31.47 -1.63
CA ASP A 418 14.64 -31.69 -2.76
C ASP A 418 14.51 -30.45 -3.67
N VAL A 419 14.71 -29.26 -3.10
CA VAL A 419 14.73 -27.98 -3.81
C VAL A 419 16.08 -27.74 -4.47
N ASN A 420 17.17 -27.96 -3.74
CA ASN A 420 18.54 -27.74 -4.20
C ASN A 420 19.42 -28.99 -3.99
N PRO A 421 19.28 -30.01 -4.86
CA PRO A 421 20.00 -31.28 -4.69
C PRO A 421 21.53 -31.13 -4.75
N ASP A 422 22.02 -30.09 -5.42
CA ASP A 422 23.45 -29.79 -5.57
C ASP A 422 23.93 -28.67 -4.62
N GLY A 423 23.09 -28.25 -3.67
CA GLY A 423 23.33 -27.11 -2.79
C GLY A 423 24.31 -27.41 -1.66
N ALA A 424 25.25 -26.49 -1.41
CA ALA A 424 26.02 -26.49 -0.17
C ALA A 424 25.09 -26.13 1.01
N VAL A 425 25.07 -26.94 2.07
CA VAL A 425 24.37 -26.61 3.32
C VAL A 425 25.06 -25.41 3.97
N LEU A 426 24.52 -24.22 3.78
CA LEU A 426 25.05 -22.97 4.34
C LEU A 426 24.16 -22.50 5.50
N PRO A 427 24.76 -21.95 6.58
CA PRO A 427 24.01 -21.44 7.72
C PRO A 427 23.06 -20.31 7.29
N SER A 428 21.85 -20.28 7.86
CA SER A 428 20.89 -19.22 7.62
C SER A 428 21.50 -17.86 7.99
N PRO A 429 21.48 -16.85 7.10
CA PRO A 429 21.99 -15.53 7.43
C PRO A 429 21.12 -14.92 8.55
N SER A 430 21.76 -14.41 9.60
CA SER A 430 21.09 -13.54 10.55
C SER A 430 20.71 -12.23 9.83
N PRO A 431 19.52 -11.65 10.07
CA PRO A 431 19.17 -10.35 9.49
C PRO A 431 20.24 -9.33 9.91
N THR A 432 20.77 -8.60 8.94
CA THR A 432 21.71 -7.51 9.22
C THR A 432 20.93 -6.39 9.91
N PRO A 433 21.23 -6.02 11.17
CA PRO A 433 20.56 -4.89 11.79
C PRO A 433 20.93 -3.62 11.00
N SER A 434 19.93 -2.90 10.50
CA SER A 434 20.11 -1.52 10.03
C SER A 434 20.52 -0.63 11.22
N PRO A 435 21.32 0.43 10.98
CA PRO A 435 21.94 1.20 12.05
C PRO A 435 20.88 1.90 12.90
N THR A 436 20.87 1.61 14.19
CA THR A 436 20.12 2.34 15.20
C THR A 436 20.54 3.82 15.18
N PRO A 437 19.62 4.80 15.18
CA PRO A 437 20.01 6.17 15.40
C PRO A 437 20.47 6.31 16.85
N THR A 438 21.78 6.51 17.03
CA THR A 438 22.36 6.81 18.34
C THR A 438 21.76 8.11 18.87
N LEU A 439 20.97 8.01 19.93
CA LEU A 439 20.65 9.17 20.77
C LEU A 439 21.50 9.06 22.04
N ASP A 440 22.59 9.82 22.09
CA ASP A 440 23.32 10.08 23.32
C ASP A 440 22.40 10.81 24.30
N ALA A 441 22.15 10.22 25.47
CA ALA A 441 22.08 10.94 26.74
C ALA A 441 22.12 9.96 27.92
N ALA A 442 23.16 10.15 28.73
CA ALA A 442 23.46 9.47 29.98
C ALA A 442 22.32 9.46 31.01
N VAL A 443 22.17 8.33 31.73
CA VAL A 443 22.07 8.30 33.20
C VAL A 443 22.66 6.97 33.70
N SER A 444 23.55 7.07 34.69
CA SER A 444 24.31 5.99 35.33
C SER A 444 23.54 5.17 36.38
N ASP A 445 24.05 3.93 36.60
CA ASP A 445 24.02 3.07 37.80
C ASP A 445 22.64 2.60 38.33
N VAL A 446 22.42 1.32 38.69
CA VAL A 446 23.19 0.45 39.59
C VAL A 446 22.99 -1.04 39.24
N SER A 447 24.06 -1.83 39.38
CA SER A 447 24.08 -3.31 39.37
C SER A 447 23.60 -3.90 40.71
N GLU A 448 22.78 -4.95 40.67
CA GLU A 448 22.82 -6.02 41.68
C GLU A 448 22.35 -7.36 41.08
N GLU A 449 22.92 -8.44 41.60
CA GLU A 449 23.04 -9.78 41.00
C GLU A 449 21.98 -10.75 41.57
N ALA A 450 21.39 -11.54 40.65
CA ALA A 450 20.52 -12.76 40.68
C ALA A 450 20.10 -13.44 42.02
N PRO A 451 18.96 -14.21 42.06
CA PRO A 451 18.98 -15.59 41.53
C PRO A 451 17.67 -16.09 40.86
N ALA A 452 17.73 -17.34 40.40
CA ALA A 452 16.90 -18.03 39.44
C ALA A 452 15.49 -18.49 39.88
N ALA A 453 14.70 -18.79 38.83
CA ALA A 453 13.54 -19.71 38.74
C ALA A 453 12.15 -19.20 39.17
N GLU A 454 11.32 -18.86 38.18
CA GLU A 454 10.02 -19.53 37.90
C GLU A 454 9.53 -19.15 36.49
N ALA A 455 8.94 -20.10 35.76
CA ALA A 455 8.45 -19.89 34.39
C ALA A 455 7.24 -18.94 34.37
N PRO A 456 7.17 -17.91 33.51
CA PRO A 456 5.99 -17.08 33.42
C PRO A 456 4.84 -17.81 32.70
N PRO A 457 3.58 -17.64 33.16
CA PRO A 457 2.43 -18.21 32.49
C PRO A 457 2.20 -17.52 31.14
N ALA A 458 1.49 -18.21 30.25
CA ALA A 458 1.15 -17.81 28.89
C ALA A 458 0.74 -16.33 28.76
N PRO A 459 1.10 -15.64 27.65
CA PRO A 459 0.86 -14.21 27.51
C PRO A 459 -0.65 -13.95 27.36
N ALA A 460 -1.26 -13.49 28.46
CA ALA A 460 -2.46 -12.67 28.38
C ALA A 460 -2.12 -11.41 27.57
N THR A 461 -3.04 -11.02 26.69
CA THR A 461 -3.01 -9.80 25.89
C THR A 461 -2.38 -8.64 26.64
N GLN A 462 -1.24 -8.14 26.14
CA GLN A 462 -0.42 -7.09 26.75
C GLN A 462 -1.12 -5.71 26.81
N GLU A 463 -2.40 -5.63 26.44
CA GLU A 463 -3.26 -4.46 26.63
C GLU A 463 -3.86 -4.37 28.04
N GLY A 464 -3.94 -5.49 28.79
CA GLY A 464 -4.59 -5.54 30.11
C GLY A 464 -3.80 -4.92 31.27
N SER A 465 -2.48 -4.76 31.15
CA SER A 465 -1.58 -4.41 32.27
C SER A 465 -1.08 -2.95 32.27
N LEU A 466 -1.39 -2.16 31.23
CA LEU A 466 -0.85 -0.81 31.11
C LEU A 466 -1.61 0.21 31.96
N GLY A 467 -0.87 0.94 32.80
CA GLY A 467 -1.39 2.06 33.55
C GLY A 467 -2.02 3.13 32.64
N LEU A 468 -3.03 3.83 33.17
CA LEU A 468 -3.78 4.86 32.41
C LEU A 468 -2.85 5.95 31.83
N GLY A 469 -1.74 6.25 32.52
CA GLY A 469 -0.70 7.18 32.06
C GLY A 469 0.03 6.71 30.79
N ASP A 470 0.46 5.44 30.74
CA ASP A 470 1.14 4.88 29.57
C ASP A 470 0.22 4.79 28.35
N ARG A 471 -1.06 4.46 28.57
CA ARG A 471 -2.07 4.48 27.50
C ARG A 471 -2.26 5.90 26.95
N LEU A 472 -2.25 6.91 27.82
CA LEU A 472 -2.36 8.31 27.41
C LEU A 472 -1.12 8.74 26.61
N VAL A 473 0.08 8.44 27.10
CA VAL A 473 1.33 8.77 26.40
C VAL A 473 1.37 8.11 25.02
N ARG A 474 1.07 6.80 24.91
CA ARG A 474 1.00 6.12 23.60
C ARG A 474 -0.03 6.73 22.67
N SER A 475 -1.17 7.16 23.20
CA SER A 475 -2.20 7.81 22.39
C SER A 475 -1.70 9.10 21.70
N PHE A 476 -0.73 9.79 22.30
CA PHE A 476 -0.12 11.01 21.77
C PHE A 476 1.23 10.83 21.09
N THR A 477 1.86 9.64 21.17
CA THR A 477 3.17 9.38 20.55
C THR A 477 3.11 8.39 19.38
N GLN A 478 2.19 7.42 19.41
CA GLN A 478 2.10 6.41 18.35
C GLN A 478 1.36 6.95 17.13
N ILE A 479 1.81 6.55 15.94
CA ILE A 479 1.21 6.92 14.65
C ILE A 479 -0.26 6.46 14.53
N ARG A 480 -0.65 5.39 15.22
CA ARG A 480 -2.04 4.91 15.31
C ARG A 480 -2.82 5.53 16.48
N GLY A 481 -2.20 6.36 17.31
CA GLY A 481 -2.76 6.90 18.54
C GLY A 481 -3.94 7.85 18.31
N THR A 482 -5.01 7.70 19.09
CA THR A 482 -6.22 8.54 18.95
C THR A 482 -5.94 10.00 19.30
N GLY A 483 -5.02 10.27 20.22
CA GLY A 483 -4.55 11.60 20.59
C GLY A 483 -3.84 12.32 19.44
N VAL A 484 -2.93 11.62 18.74
CA VAL A 484 -2.27 12.15 17.52
C VAL A 484 -3.30 12.49 16.45
N ILE A 485 -4.20 11.57 16.11
CA ILE A 485 -5.22 11.78 15.08
C ILE A 485 -6.13 12.95 15.44
N THR A 486 -6.55 13.05 16.70
CA THR A 486 -7.38 14.16 17.20
C THR A 486 -6.65 15.49 17.11
N MET A 487 -5.36 15.52 17.49
CA MET A 487 -4.53 16.72 17.40
C MET A 487 -4.39 17.19 15.94
N VAL A 488 -4.05 16.29 15.02
CA VAL A 488 -3.93 16.63 13.60
C VAL A 488 -5.28 17.07 13.04
N PHE A 489 -6.39 16.43 13.40
CA PHE A 489 -7.73 16.88 13.01
C PHE A 489 -8.03 18.32 13.45
N LEU A 490 -7.75 18.64 14.71
CA LEU A 490 -7.94 19.99 15.25
C LEU A 490 -7.03 21.01 14.56
N LEU A 491 -5.78 20.65 14.26
CA LEU A 491 -4.86 21.50 13.51
C LEU A 491 -5.33 21.72 12.07
N THR A 492 -5.80 20.68 11.37
CA THR A 492 -6.40 20.79 10.03
C THR A 492 -7.59 21.73 10.04
N LEU A 493 -8.49 21.58 11.03
CA LEU A 493 -9.66 22.45 11.17
C LEU A 493 -9.24 23.90 11.43
N ALA A 494 -8.29 24.13 12.34
CA ALA A 494 -7.77 25.45 12.67
C ALA A 494 -7.08 26.12 11.47
N ALA A 495 -6.24 25.38 10.73
CA ALA A 495 -5.57 25.88 9.52
C ALA A 495 -6.58 26.21 8.40
N THR A 496 -7.59 25.36 8.21
CA THR A 496 -8.68 25.59 7.26
C THR A 496 -9.46 26.85 7.61
N LEU A 497 -9.83 27.03 8.87
CA LEU A 497 -10.50 28.25 9.35
C LEU A 497 -9.59 29.49 9.20
N ALA A 498 -8.30 29.35 9.49
CA ALA A 498 -7.33 30.44 9.34
C ALA A 498 -7.19 30.90 7.88
N CYS A 499 -7.24 29.99 6.89
CA CYS A 499 -7.27 30.36 5.47
C CYS A 499 -8.42 31.33 5.15
N LEU A 500 -9.55 31.19 5.86
CA LEU A 500 -10.76 31.97 5.61
C LEU A 500 -10.81 33.26 6.43
N VAL A 501 -10.24 33.27 7.64
CA VAL A 501 -10.43 34.36 8.63
C VAL A 501 -9.20 35.23 8.82
N ALA A 502 -7.97 34.74 8.57
CA ALA A 502 -6.73 35.41 8.98
C ALA A 502 -6.62 36.85 8.41
N PRO A 503 -6.73 37.89 9.26
CA PRO A 503 -6.47 39.25 8.85
C PRO A 503 -4.94 39.48 8.78
N ALA A 504 -4.51 40.32 7.84
CA ALA A 504 -3.11 40.68 7.61
C ALA A 504 -2.51 41.55 8.74
N ARG A 505 -2.46 41.05 9.99
CA ARG A 505 -1.91 41.78 11.14
C ARG A 505 -0.54 41.28 11.61
N ALA A 506 -0.07 40.12 11.14
CA ALA A 506 1.14 39.50 11.69
C ALA A 506 2.48 40.13 11.22
N ALA A 507 2.51 40.96 10.17
CA ALA A 507 3.76 41.51 9.64
C ALA A 507 4.02 42.99 10.02
N ALA A 508 3.20 43.59 10.87
CA ALA A 508 3.30 45.02 11.20
C ALA A 508 3.89 45.31 12.59
N ARG A 509 4.42 44.31 13.30
CA ARG A 509 4.96 44.49 14.66
C ARG A 509 6.48 44.68 14.75
N ASP A 510 7.23 44.52 13.66
CA ASP A 510 8.70 44.64 13.70
C ASP A 510 9.26 45.98 13.19
N GLU A 511 8.42 46.95 12.77
CA GLU A 511 8.88 48.28 12.32
C GLU A 511 8.21 49.46 13.07
N ALA A 512 7.67 49.23 14.27
CA ALA A 512 7.21 50.30 15.14
C ALA A 512 8.30 50.62 16.18
N GLY A 513 9.42 51.14 15.70
CA GLY A 513 10.58 51.44 16.52
C GLY A 513 11.54 52.42 15.86
N ASP A 514 11.04 53.58 15.41
CA ASP A 514 11.85 54.79 15.37
C ASP A 514 10.93 56.03 15.37
N GLY A 515 11.25 57.02 16.20
CA GLY A 515 10.36 58.12 16.59
C GLY A 515 10.83 59.52 16.14
N GLY A 516 9.94 60.50 16.38
CA GLY A 516 10.17 61.96 16.30
C GLY A 516 10.18 62.54 14.88
N ASP A 517 9.58 63.67 14.53
CA ASP A 517 8.95 64.79 15.26
C ASP A 517 8.03 65.58 14.29
N SER A 518 7.07 66.34 14.86
CA SER A 518 6.44 67.64 14.44
C SER A 518 6.47 68.08 12.96
N GLU A 519 5.51 68.80 12.36
CA GLU A 519 4.30 69.55 12.73
C GLU A 519 3.64 69.97 11.39
N ASN A 520 2.37 70.39 11.45
CA ASN A 520 1.58 71.11 10.43
C ASN A 520 2.26 71.51 9.09
N ASP A 521 1.68 71.06 7.97
CA ASP A 521 1.27 72.02 6.94
C ASP A 521 0.12 71.50 6.06
N THR A 522 -0.91 72.34 5.96
CA THR A 522 -2.04 72.18 5.05
C THR A 522 -1.72 72.86 3.72
N GLY A 523 -1.66 72.12 2.61
CA GLY A 523 -1.72 72.76 1.30
C GLY A 523 -1.12 71.96 0.14
N ALA A 524 -1.90 71.93 -0.95
CA ALA A 524 -1.50 71.71 -2.32
C ALA A 524 -1.08 70.29 -2.76
N ALA A 525 -1.90 69.75 -3.66
CA ALA A 525 -1.56 68.67 -4.56
C ALA A 525 -0.46 69.11 -5.52
N GLU A 526 0.72 68.51 -5.42
CA GLU A 526 1.67 68.42 -6.53
C GLU A 526 2.11 66.97 -6.73
N ALA A 527 2.01 66.53 -7.98
CA ALA A 527 2.42 65.21 -8.43
C ALA A 527 3.95 65.07 -8.29
N SER A 528 4.42 64.38 -7.26
CA SER A 528 5.84 64.08 -7.09
C SER A 528 6.23 62.81 -7.84
N THR A 529 6.76 62.98 -9.05
CA THR A 529 7.52 61.98 -9.81
C THR A 529 8.98 61.95 -9.33
N GLY A 530 9.21 61.58 -8.06
CA GLY A 530 10.53 61.45 -7.44
C GLY A 530 10.85 60.04 -6.92
N PRO A 531 12.11 59.75 -6.54
CA PRO A 531 12.56 58.44 -6.02
C PRO A 531 11.78 57.95 -4.77
N SER A 532 11.06 58.83 -4.08
CA SER A 532 10.11 58.50 -3.01
C SER A 532 8.89 57.70 -3.48
N ALA A 533 8.41 57.93 -4.71
CA ALA A 533 7.32 57.16 -5.31
C ALA A 533 7.76 55.72 -5.65
N TRP A 534 9.01 55.56 -6.06
CA TRP A 534 9.62 54.24 -6.32
C TRP A 534 9.87 53.45 -5.03
N VAL A 535 10.32 54.12 -3.96
CA VAL A 535 10.47 53.50 -2.63
C VAL A 535 9.10 53.16 -2.01
N GLY A 536 8.09 54.02 -2.19
CA GLY A 536 6.70 53.75 -1.78
C GLY A 536 6.06 52.59 -2.56
N ALA A 537 6.28 52.52 -3.87
CA ALA A 537 5.85 51.41 -4.73
C ALA A 537 6.58 50.11 -4.38
N ALA A 538 7.90 50.15 -4.13
CA ALA A 538 8.69 49.00 -3.71
C ALA A 538 8.26 48.45 -2.33
N ARG A 539 7.98 49.34 -1.36
CA ARG A 539 7.39 48.96 -0.05
C ARG A 539 5.97 48.40 -0.19
N GLY A 540 5.17 48.96 -1.10
CA GLY A 540 3.82 48.45 -1.43
C GLY A 540 3.86 47.05 -2.05
N TRP A 541 4.77 46.82 -3.00
CA TRP A 541 5.03 45.52 -3.61
C TRP A 541 5.54 44.50 -2.59
N GLY A 542 6.48 44.89 -1.72
CA GLY A 542 6.98 44.04 -0.64
C GLY A 542 5.87 43.54 0.30
N ARG A 543 4.93 44.42 0.68
CA ARG A 543 3.77 44.05 1.52
C ARG A 543 2.81 43.10 0.81
N ILE A 544 2.60 43.27 -0.51
CA ILE A 544 1.76 42.36 -1.30
C ILE A 544 2.42 40.99 -1.41
N VAL A 545 3.73 40.94 -1.69
CA VAL A 545 4.50 39.69 -1.80
C VAL A 545 4.49 38.90 -0.49
N VAL A 546 4.77 39.55 0.64
CA VAL A 546 4.73 38.91 1.97
C VAL A 546 3.32 38.38 2.29
N HIS A 547 2.28 39.13 1.91
CA HIS A 547 0.90 38.71 2.15
C HIS A 547 0.49 37.50 1.31
N VAL A 548 0.85 37.48 0.03
CA VAL A 548 0.62 36.34 -0.86
C VAL A 548 1.41 35.14 -0.36
N ALA A 549 2.69 35.30 -0.02
CA ALA A 549 3.54 34.23 0.50
C ALA A 549 2.97 33.61 1.79
N GLY A 550 2.54 34.43 2.75
CA GLY A 550 1.95 33.92 4.00
C GLY A 550 0.66 33.12 3.77
N ARG A 551 -0.15 33.50 2.77
CA ARG A 551 -1.40 32.78 2.45
C ARG A 551 -1.15 31.50 1.67
N THR A 552 -0.17 31.52 0.77
CA THR A 552 0.31 30.31 0.10
C THR A 552 0.81 29.30 1.12
N LEU A 553 1.65 29.71 2.07
CA LEU A 553 2.16 28.84 3.15
C LEU A 553 1.03 28.28 4.02
N LEU A 554 0.05 29.11 4.39
CA LEU A 554 -1.08 28.67 5.20
C LEU A 554 -1.97 27.65 4.46
N LEU A 555 -2.26 27.90 3.18
CA LEU A 555 -3.03 26.99 2.34
C LEU A 555 -2.30 25.65 2.15
N ILE A 556 -1.01 25.69 1.83
CA ILE A 556 -0.16 24.49 1.71
C ILE A 556 -0.16 23.72 3.03
N SER A 557 0.00 24.40 4.17
CA SER A 557 -0.02 23.76 5.50
C SER A 557 -1.36 23.08 5.79
N ALA A 558 -2.48 23.75 5.48
CA ALA A 558 -3.81 23.18 5.64
C ALA A 558 -4.02 21.94 4.74
N CYS A 559 -3.48 21.95 3.52
CA CYS A 559 -3.52 20.81 2.61
C CYS A 559 -2.64 19.66 3.07
N ALA A 560 -1.42 19.93 3.53
CA ALA A 560 -0.52 18.92 4.07
C ALA A 560 -1.11 18.24 5.32
N LEU A 561 -1.68 19.02 6.25
CA LEU A 561 -2.34 18.48 7.45
C LEU A 561 -3.56 17.60 7.10
N ALA A 562 -4.35 17.98 6.08
CA ALA A 562 -5.46 17.17 5.61
C ALA A 562 -4.97 15.83 5.01
N ALA A 563 -3.92 15.86 4.20
CA ALA A 563 -3.33 14.65 3.62
C ALA A 563 -2.77 13.72 4.71
N ILE A 564 -2.04 14.27 5.69
CA ILE A 564 -1.52 13.51 6.84
C ILE A 564 -2.68 12.89 7.63
N LEU A 565 -3.75 13.64 7.91
CA LEU A 565 -4.90 13.15 8.65
C LEU A 565 -5.54 11.93 7.96
N VAL A 566 -5.76 12.01 6.64
CA VAL A 566 -6.32 10.91 5.85
C VAL A 566 -5.41 9.68 5.93
N GLY A 567 -4.10 9.87 5.78
CA GLY A 567 -3.10 8.80 5.94
C GLY A 567 -3.13 8.14 7.32
N LEU A 568 -3.23 8.93 8.40
CA LEU A 568 -3.30 8.41 9.77
C LEU A 568 -4.58 7.62 10.04
N ILE A 569 -5.72 8.07 9.49
CA ILE A 569 -7.00 7.36 9.59
C ILE A 569 -6.91 6.02 8.84
N GLY A 570 -6.39 6.03 7.60
CA GLY A 570 -6.18 4.81 6.81
C GLY A 570 -5.26 3.82 7.51
N ASN A 571 -4.14 4.30 8.06
CA ASN A 571 -3.20 3.48 8.81
C ASN A 571 -3.82 2.86 10.08
N ARG A 572 -4.69 3.60 10.77
CA ARG A 572 -5.39 3.08 11.95
C ARG A 572 -6.43 2.02 11.58
N ILE A 573 -7.17 2.21 10.49
CA ILE A 573 -8.20 1.26 10.04
C ILE A 573 -7.56 -0.04 9.54
N GLY A 574 -6.53 0.06 8.70
CA GLY A 574 -5.84 -1.10 8.14
C GLY A 574 -4.77 -1.72 9.03
N ALA A 575 -4.48 -1.10 10.18
CA ALA A 575 -3.47 -1.55 11.14
C ALA A 575 -2.02 -1.69 10.60
N PHE A 576 -1.69 -1.09 9.45
CA PHE A 576 -0.44 -1.32 8.71
C PHE A 576 0.84 -1.00 9.48
N TYR A 577 1.05 0.28 9.81
CA TYR A 577 2.30 0.78 10.39
C TYR A 577 2.17 1.04 11.89
N PRO A 578 2.96 0.34 12.72
CA PRO A 578 2.97 0.54 14.17
C PRO A 578 3.79 1.75 14.60
N THR A 579 4.80 2.15 13.80
CA THR A 579 5.73 3.24 14.13
C THR A 579 5.87 4.24 12.97
N TRP A 580 6.30 5.46 13.31
CA TRP A 580 6.61 6.51 12.31
C TRP A 580 7.77 6.11 11.39
N GLY A 581 8.77 5.40 11.92
CA GLY A 581 9.94 4.96 11.16
C GLY A 581 9.56 4.02 10.02
N LEU A 582 8.71 3.02 10.30
CA LEU A 582 8.22 2.08 9.28
C LEU A 582 7.34 2.77 8.24
N ALA A 583 6.43 3.64 8.68
CA ALA A 583 5.62 4.43 7.75
C ALA A 583 6.50 5.28 6.83
N TRP A 584 7.55 5.91 7.35
CA TRP A 584 8.47 6.72 6.56
C TRP A 584 9.38 5.88 5.64
N ALA A 585 9.77 4.67 6.06
CA ALA A 585 10.57 3.77 5.23
C ALA A 585 9.83 3.37 3.94
N ASP A 586 8.53 3.09 4.03
CA ASP A 586 7.72 2.66 2.88
C ASP A 586 7.17 3.85 2.07
N ILE A 587 6.72 4.92 2.74
CA ILE A 587 6.03 6.05 2.11
C ILE A 587 7.02 7.16 1.70
N GLY A 588 8.06 7.39 2.50
CA GLY A 588 9.02 8.48 2.31
C GLY A 588 9.61 8.51 0.91
N PRO A 589 10.17 7.40 0.38
CA PRO A 589 10.75 7.35 -0.96
C PRO A 589 9.76 7.75 -2.08
N ALA A 590 8.46 7.53 -1.90
CA ALA A 590 7.43 7.89 -2.89
C ALA A 590 7.14 9.40 -2.95
N LEU A 591 7.44 10.13 -1.87
CA LEU A 591 7.13 11.55 -1.72
C LEU A 591 8.25 12.48 -2.21
N TRP A 592 9.43 11.95 -2.54
CA TRP A 592 10.59 12.72 -3.04
C TRP A 592 10.65 12.81 -4.56
#